data_AF-A0A924VVH4-F1
#
_entry.id   AF-A0A924VVH4-F1
#
_cell.length_a   1.000
_cell.length_b   1.000
_cell.length_c   1.000
_cell.angle_alpha   90.00
_cell.angle_beta   90.00
_cell.angle_gamma   90.00
#
_symmetry.space_group_name_H-M   'P 1'
#
loop_
_entity.id
_entity.type
_entity.pdbx_description
1 polymer ?
#
loop_
_entity_poly.entity_id
_entity_poly.type
_entity_poly.pdbx_seq_one_letter_code
_entity_poly.pdbx_strand_id
1 'polypeptide(L)' 'MEKIYSEWLPQANYELIDDYAIELYTEGNNQSNDYQSEVWIPVRAK' A
#
# COMPACT_ATOMS: atom_id res chain seq x y z
N MET A 1 -6.39 2.99 1.79
CA MET A 1 -5.54 1.98 2.46
C MET A 1 -6.32 0.90 3.21
N GLU A 2 -7.56 1.16 3.61
CA GLU A 2 -8.36 0.26 4.44
C GLU A 2 -8.28 -1.21 3.99
N LYS A 3 -8.56 -1.49 2.71
CA LYS A 3 -8.50 -2.86 2.14
C LYS A 3 -7.14 -3.55 2.27
N ILE A 4 -6.04 -2.81 2.19
CA ILE A 4 -4.70 -3.39 2.33
C ILE A 4 -4.52 -3.93 3.76
N TYR A 5 -4.97 -3.16 4.76
CA TYR A 5 -4.85 -3.53 6.17
C TYR A 5 -5.93 -4.52 6.64
N SER A 6 -7.14 -4.46 6.09
CA SER A 6 -8.26 -5.31 6.52
C SER A 6 -8.37 -6.62 5.74
N GLU A 7 -7.94 -6.66 4.48
CA GLU A 7 -8.09 -7.84 3.61
C GLU A 7 -6.74 -8.50 3.28
N TRP A 8 -5.81 -7.75 2.69
CA TRP A 8 -4.54 -8.33 2.20
C TRP A 8 -3.58 -8.70 3.34
N LEU A 9 -3.30 -7.77 4.25
CA LEU A 9 -2.29 -7.95 5.29
C LEU A 9 -2.59 -9.12 6.24
N PRO A 10 -3.83 -9.33 6.73
CA PRO A 10 -4.12 -10.46 7.62
C PRO A 10 -3.93 -11.83 6.95
N GLN A 11 -4.09 -11.89 5.62
CA GLN A 11 -3.91 -13.10 4.82
C GLN A 11 -2.46 -13.27 4.34
N ALA A 12 -1.65 -12.21 4.37
CA ALA A 12 -0.26 -12.23 3.97
C ALA A 12 0.65 -12.86 5.05
N ASN A 13 1.76 -13.47 4.60
CA ASN A 13 2.81 -13.99 5.48
C ASN A 13 3.80 -12.90 5.93
N TYR A 14 3.29 -11.69 6.12
CA TYR A 14 4.05 -10.52 6.50
C TYR A 14 3.48 -9.90 7.78
N GLU A 15 4.35 -9.21 8.53
CA GLU A 15 4.01 -8.37 9.67
C GLU A 15 4.38 -6.92 9.36
N LEU A 16 3.54 -5.98 9.80
CA LEU A 16 3.89 -4.56 9.75
C LEU A 16 5.04 -4.27 10.70
N ILE A 17 5.96 -3.42 10.24
CA ILE A 17 6.99 -2.83 11.09
C ILE A 17 6.72 -1.35 11.27
N ASP A 18 7.17 -0.81 12.39
CA ASP A 18 7.02 0.61 12.74
C ASP A 18 8.07 1.43 11.97
N ASP A 19 7.75 1.72 10.71
CA ASP A 19 8.56 2.51 9.79
C ASP A 19 7.65 3.28 8.82
N TYR A 20 8.22 4.16 8.01
CA TYR A 20 7.48 5.06 7.14
C TYR A 20 6.93 4.34 5.89
N ALA A 21 5.63 4.45 5.68
CA ALA A 21 5.00 4.12 4.40
C ALA A 21 5.19 5.25 3.39
N ILE A 22 5.32 4.91 2.11
CA ILE A 22 5.50 5.86 1.02
C ILE A 22 4.30 5.75 0.09
N GLU A 23 3.71 6.90 -0.25
CA GLU A 23 2.67 7.00 -1.28
C GLU A 23 3.26 7.71 -2.50
N LEU A 24 3.35 6.99 -3.61
CA LEU A 24 3.82 7.52 -4.88
C LEU A 24 2.62 7.81 -5.80
N TYR A 25 2.38 9.08 -6.01
CA TYR A 25 1.43 9.59 -6.99
C TYR A 25 2.13 9.72 -8.33
N THR A 26 1.79 8.86 -9.29
CA THR A 26 2.37 8.92 -10.64
C THR A 26 1.89 10.17 -11.38
N GLU A 27 2.60 10.54 -12.45
CA GLU A 27 2.24 11.67 -13.30
C GLU A 27 0.89 11.45 -14.00
N GLY A 28 0.06 12.49 -14.08
CA GLY A 28 -1.22 12.43 -14.78
C GLY A 28 -2.38 13.00 -13.97
N ASN A 29 -3.61 12.67 -14.40
CA ASN A 29 -4.83 13.10 -13.71
C ASN A 29 -5.21 12.10 -12.61
N ASN A 30 -4.99 12.47 -11.36
CA ASN A 30 -5.31 11.64 -10.19
C ASN A 30 -6.81 11.40 -9.94
N GLN A 31 -7.68 12.06 -10.69
CA GLN A 31 -9.13 11.81 -10.67
C GLN A 31 -9.60 10.86 -11.78
N SER A 32 -8.69 10.42 -12.66
CA SER A 32 -9.04 9.50 -13.73
C SER A 32 -9.27 8.08 -13.20
N ASN A 33 -10.22 7.35 -13.78
CA ASN A 33 -10.54 5.98 -13.37
C ASN A 33 -9.40 4.97 -13.67
N ASP A 34 -8.54 5.29 -14.62
CA ASP A 34 -7.35 4.51 -14.99
C ASP A 34 -6.07 5.01 -14.29
N TYR A 35 -6.20 5.99 -13.39
CA TYR A 35 -5.06 6.49 -12.62
C TYR A 35 -4.48 5.41 -11.72
N GLN A 36 -3.15 5.30 -11.71
CA GLN A 36 -2.43 4.34 -10.89
C GLN A 36 -1.50 5.09 -9.94
N SER A 37 -1.54 4.70 -8.68
CA SER A 37 -0.59 5.14 -7.66
C SER A 37 -0.01 3.92 -6.98
N GLU A 38 1.16 4.06 -6.39
CA GLU A 38 1.79 3.00 -5.63
C GLU A 38 1.79 3.36 -4.14
N VAL A 39 1.60 2.34 -3.30
CA VAL A 39 1.72 2.46 -1.85
C VAL A 39 2.72 1.42 -1.41
N TRP A 40 3.84 1.88 -0.86
CA TRP A 40 4.90 1.01 -0.37
C TRP A 40 4.81 0.98 1.15
N ILE A 41 4.53 -0.21 1.68
CA ILE A 41 4.32 -0.44 3.11
C ILE A 41 5.50 -1.27 3.63
N PRO A 42 6.22 -0.80 4.64
CA PRO A 42 7.32 -1.55 5.22
C PRO A 42 6.78 -2.78 5.96
N VAL A 43 7.29 -3.95 5.61
CA VAL A 43 6.88 -5.23 6.20
C VAL A 43 8.07 -6.15 6.43
N ARG A 44 7.93 -7.07 7.39
CA ARG A 44 8.87 -8.17 7.65
C ARG A 44 8.19 -9.50 7.36
N ALA A 45 8.91 -10.46 6.80
CA ALA A 45 8.41 -11.84 6.72
C ALA A 45 8.18 -12.41 8.13
N LYS A 46 7.12 -13.19 8.28
CA LYS A 46 6.87 -13.99 9.49
C LYS A 46 7.94 -15.07 9.66
#